data_AF-A0A932BJ28-F1
#
_entry.id   AF-A0A932BJ28-F1
#
_cell.length_a   1.000
_cell.length_b   1.000
_cell.length_c   1.000
_cell.angle_alpha   90.00
_cell.angle_beta   90.00
_cell.angle_gamma   90.00
#
_symmetry.space_group_name_H-M   'P 1'
#
loop_
_entity.id
_entity.type
_entity.pdbx_description
1 polymer ?
#
loop_
_entity_poly.entity_id
_entity_poly.type
_entity_poly.pdbx_seq_one_letter_code
_entity_poly.pdbx_strand_id
1 'polypeptide(L)'
;MKLVIRDTWFPTGTRIAIGIGPDELVFLRCTFEGGEIAVDAAIDRPIFDACLFQGTRFSAQPLSARISHECQWCAPVTEAAASK
;
A
#
# COMPACT_ATOMS: atom_id res chain seq x y z
N MET A 1 2.67 3.65 20.90
CA MET A 1 2.14 2.28 20.87
C MET A 1 2.34 1.72 19.45
N LYS A 2 2.24 0.41 19.22
CA LYS A 2 2.34 -0.17 17.87
C LYS A 2 1.03 -0.84 17.48
N LEU A 3 0.41 -0.36 16.40
CA LEU A 3 -0.76 -0.94 15.78
C LEU A 3 -0.31 -1.85 14.63
N VAL A 4 -0.73 -3.10 14.65
CA VAL A 4 -0.40 -4.06 13.60
C VAL A 4 -1.68 -4.64 13.02
N ILE A 5 -1.87 -4.46 11.71
CA ILE A 5 -2.93 -5.09 10.94
C ILE A 5 -2.30 -6.27 10.23
N ARG A 6 -2.83 -7.48 10.44
CA ARG A 6 -2.24 -8.73 9.94
C ARG A 6 -3.23 -9.50 9.09
N ASP A 7 -2.72 -10.17 8.06
CA ASP A 7 -3.45 -11.21 7.33
C ASP A 7 -4.84 -10.73 6.86
N THR A 8 -4.93 -9.45 6.48
CA THR A 8 -6.18 -8.76 6.15
C THR A 8 -6.26 -8.49 4.66
N TRP A 9 -7.45 -8.68 4.11
CA TRP A 9 -7.77 -8.37 2.73
C TRP A 9 -8.54 -7.05 2.63
N PHE A 10 -8.04 -6.13 1.82
CA PHE A 10 -8.66 -4.86 1.50
C PHE A 10 -9.25 -4.92 0.09
N PRO A 11 -10.58 -4.90 -0.06
CA PRO A 11 -11.23 -5.11 -1.35
C PRO A 11 -11.12 -3.89 -2.28
N THR A 12 -11.48 -4.10 -3.55
CA THR A 12 -11.53 -3.05 -4.58
C THR A 12 -12.34 -1.84 -4.12
N GLY A 13 -11.78 -0.66 -4.36
CA GLY A 13 -12.38 0.63 -3.98
C GLY A 13 -12.01 1.11 -2.58
N THR A 14 -11.27 0.31 -1.79
CA THR A 14 -10.75 0.76 -0.50
C THR A 14 -9.86 1.98 -0.66
N ARG A 15 -10.06 2.98 0.21
CA ARG A 15 -9.21 4.17 0.30
C ARG A 15 -8.59 4.25 1.69
N ILE A 16 -7.27 4.29 1.76
CA ILE A 16 -6.52 4.35 3.01
C ILE A 16 -5.66 5.62 3.01
N ALA A 17 -5.80 6.44 4.04
CA ALA A 17 -4.92 7.58 4.29
C ALA A 17 -4.09 7.29 5.54
N ILE A 18 -2.76 7.39 5.41
CA ILE A 18 -1.80 7.12 6.49
C ILE A 18 -1.02 8.41 6.75
N GLY A 19 -1.31 9.02 7.90
CA GLY A 19 -0.63 10.22 8.38
C GLY A 19 0.37 9.94 9.49
N ILE A 20 1.17 10.96 9.82
CA ILE A 20 2.03 10.92 11.01
C ILE A 20 1.16 10.91 12.27
N GLY A 21 1.53 10.06 13.21
CA GLY A 21 0.90 9.99 14.52
C GLY A 21 1.88 9.52 15.59
N PRO A 22 1.49 9.56 16.87
CA PRO A 22 2.30 9.09 17.99
C PRO A 22 2.53 7.57 17.98
N ASP A 23 1.73 6.85 17.19
CA ASP A 23 1.80 5.39 17.09
C ASP A 23 2.50 4.93 15.82
N GLU A 24 3.06 3.73 15.91
CA GLU A 24 3.61 3.01 14.75
C GLU A 24 2.51 2.16 14.14
N LEU A 25 2.38 2.20 12.81
CA LEU A 25 1.44 1.37 12.04
C LEU A 25 2.22 0.42 11.16
N VAL A 26 1.88 -0.86 11.19
CA VAL A 26 2.41 -1.88 10.29
C VAL A 26 1.28 -2.73 9.72
N PHE A 27 1.24 -2.88 8.41
CA PHE A 27 0.47 -3.88 7.70
C PHE A 27 1.38 -5.07 7.41
N LEU A 28 0.99 -6.27 7.85
CA LEU A 28 1.79 -7.48 7.71
C LEU A 28 0.99 -8.54 6.95
N ARG A 29 1.53 -9.01 5.83
CA ARG A 29 0.87 -10.02 4.96
C ARG A 29 -0.55 -9.63 4.54
N CYS A 30 -0.79 -8.33 4.41
CA CYS A 30 -2.05 -7.82 3.90
C CYS A 30 -2.10 -7.88 2.38
N THR A 31 -3.30 -8.06 1.83
CA THR A 31 -3.55 -7.97 0.39
C THR A 31 -4.44 -6.77 0.10
N PHE A 32 -4.02 -5.94 -0.86
CA PHE A 32 -4.76 -4.78 -1.33
C PHE A 32 -5.14 -5.00 -2.79
N GLU A 33 -6.42 -5.06 -3.09
CA GLU A 33 -6.94 -5.21 -4.44
C GLU A 33 -7.57 -3.91 -4.88
N GLY A 34 -7.05 -3.29 -5.94
CA GLY A 34 -7.51 -2.01 -6.44
C GLY A 34 -7.43 -0.89 -5.40
N GLY A 35 -8.17 0.19 -5.63
CA GLY A 35 -8.27 1.30 -4.68
C GLY A 35 -7.04 2.21 -4.64
N GLU A 36 -6.94 2.97 -3.54
CA GLU A 36 -5.95 4.03 -3.37
C GLU A 36 -5.40 4.06 -1.94
N ILE A 37 -4.07 4.18 -1.85
CA ILE A 37 -3.35 4.37 -0.59
C ILE A 37 -2.56 5.68 -0.68
N ALA A 38 -2.84 6.59 0.25
CA ALA A 38 -2.11 7.84 0.41
C ALA A 38 -1.27 7.76 1.69
N VAL A 39 0.06 7.64 1.55
CA VAL A 39 1.00 7.68 2.67
C VAL A 39 1.60 9.08 2.72
N ASP A 40 1.52 9.75 3.86
CA ASP A 40 2.15 11.06 4.07
C ASP A 40 3.64 10.99 3.71
N ALA A 41 4.12 11.91 2.87
CA ALA A 41 5.49 11.93 2.36
C ALA A 41 6.56 12.09 3.45
N ALA A 42 6.19 12.59 4.64
CA ALA A 42 7.09 12.69 5.77
C ALA A 42 7.27 11.35 6.53
N ILE A 43 6.52 10.32 6.19
CA ILE A 43 6.74 8.96 6.70
C ILE A 43 7.88 8.30 5.93
N ASP A 44 9.01 8.13 6.62
CA ASP A 44 10.22 7.47 6.10
C ASP A 44 10.58 6.25 6.96
N ARG A 45 9.65 5.30 7.06
CA ARG A 45 9.83 4.03 7.78
C ARG A 45 8.95 2.94 7.17
N PRO A 46 9.36 1.66 7.24
CA PRO A 46 8.55 0.55 6.77
C PRO A 46 7.20 0.51 7.48
N ILE A 47 6.11 0.55 6.72
CA ILE A 47 4.74 0.38 7.21
C ILE A 47 4.02 -0.77 6.52
N PHE A 48 4.56 -1.29 5.40
CA PHE A 48 4.08 -2.48 4.72
C PHE A 48 5.15 -3.57 4.77
N ASP A 49 4.78 -4.77 5.22
CA ASP A 49 5.69 -5.91 5.32
C ASP A 49 5.04 -7.16 4.76
N ALA A 50 5.70 -7.79 3.78
CA ALA A 50 5.20 -8.95 3.04
C ALA A 50 3.78 -8.75 2.45
N CYS A 51 3.43 -7.52 2.07
CA CYS A 51 2.12 -7.20 1.49
C CYS A 51 2.05 -7.45 -0.01
N LEU A 52 0.84 -7.74 -0.50
CA LEU A 52 0.53 -7.85 -1.92
C LEU A 52 -0.36 -6.69 -2.36
N PHE A 53 0.03 -5.98 -3.42
CA PHE A 53 -0.74 -4.90 -4.03
C PHE A 53 -1.13 -5.28 -5.46
N GLN A 54 -2.42 -5.44 -5.74
CA GLN A 54 -2.95 -5.81 -7.05
C GLN A 54 -3.80 -4.68 -7.62
N GLY A 55 -3.23 -3.85 -8.48
CA GLY A 55 -3.93 -2.71 -9.07
C GLY A 55 -4.20 -1.55 -8.11
N THR A 56 -3.64 -1.59 -6.90
CA THR A 56 -3.68 -0.48 -5.93
C THR A 56 -2.81 0.68 -6.41
N ARG A 57 -3.33 1.90 -6.25
CA ARG A 57 -2.64 3.15 -6.60
C ARG A 57 -2.07 3.82 -5.36
N PHE A 58 -0.89 4.41 -5.50
CA PHE A 58 -0.24 5.22 -4.47
C PHE A 58 -0.21 6.68 -4.92
N SER A 59 -0.81 7.60 -4.15
CA SER A 59 -1.07 8.98 -4.61
C SER A 59 -0.24 10.08 -3.93
N ALA A 60 0.18 9.90 -2.67
CA ALA A 60 0.95 10.91 -1.94
C ALA A 60 2.48 10.66 -1.98
N GLN A 61 2.90 9.40 -1.93
CA GLN A 61 4.26 8.97 -2.27
C GLN A 61 4.17 7.56 -2.88
N PRO A 62 5.08 7.17 -3.79
CA PRO A 62 5.05 5.83 -4.39
C PRO A 62 5.40 4.75 -3.38
N LEU A 63 4.99 3.50 -3.67
CA LEU A 63 5.54 2.34 -2.99
C LEU A 63 7.06 2.30 -3.23
N SER A 64 7.84 2.30 -2.14
CA SER A 64 9.30 2.33 -2.20
C SER A 64 9.89 1.56 -1.03
N ALA A 65 11.19 1.20 -1.14
CA ALA A 65 11.93 0.51 -0.09
C ALA A 65 11.97 1.27 1.26
N ARG A 66 11.62 2.57 1.27
CA ARG A 66 11.51 3.37 2.50
C ARG A 66 10.31 2.98 3.35
N ILE A 67 9.21 2.61 2.70
CA ILE A 67 7.91 2.36 3.33
C ILE A 67 7.45 0.90 3.22
N SER A 68 8.18 0.08 2.46
CA SER A 68 7.83 -1.32 2.22
C SER A 68 9.02 -2.27 2.37
N HIS A 69 8.75 -3.45 2.92
CA HIS A 69 9.69 -4.56 3.03
C HIS A 69 9.04 -5.83 2.46
N GLU A 70 9.77 -6.59 1.63
CA GLU A 70 9.31 -7.86 1.04
C GLU A 70 7.93 -7.81 0.34
N CYS A 71 7.50 -6.64 -0.12
CA CYS A 71 6.19 -6.46 -0.75
C CYS A 71 6.22 -6.80 -2.25
N GLN A 72 5.07 -7.25 -2.75
CA GLN A 72 4.85 -7.49 -4.18
C GLN A 72 3.84 -6.48 -4.71
N TRP A 73 4.12 -5.90 -5.87
CA TRP A 73 3.23 -4.93 -6.52
C TRP A 73 2.99 -5.29 -7.98
N CYS A 74 1.73 -5.54 -8.31
CA CYS A 74 1.22 -5.63 -9.66
C CYS A 74 0.54 -4.30 -9.98
N ALA A 75 1.16 -3.51 -10.87
CA ALA A 75 0.61 -2.23 -11.29
C ALA A 75 -0.83 -2.38 -11.86
N PRO A 76 -1.67 -1.35 -11.76
CA PRO A 76 -2.99 -1.38 -12.40
C PRO A 76 -2.81 -1.65 -13.90
N VAL A 77 -3.61 -2.58 -14.44
CA VAL A 77 -3.68 -2.76 -15.90
C VAL A 77 -4.32 -1.49 -16.46
N THR A 78 -3.50 -0.59 -16.97
CA THR A 78 -3.97 0.45 -17.90
C THR A 78 -4.27 -0.25 -19.21
N GLU A 79 -5.52 -0.21 -19.68
CA GLU A 79 -5.88 -0.55 -21.05
C GLU A 79 -5.10 0.37 -22.01
N ALA A 80 -3.87 -0.01 -22.32
CA ALA A 80 -3.00 0.66 -23.29
C ALA A 80 -2.15 -0.36 -24.07
N ALA A 81 -2.68 -1.58 -24.26
CA ALA A 81 -2.10 -2.60 -25.12
C ALA A 81 -3.19 -3.41 -25.84
N ALA A 82 -4.18 -2.71 -26.40
CA ALA A 82 -5.11 -3.24 -27.38
C ALA A 82 -5.23 -2.29 -28.57
N SER A 83 -4.10 -1.99 -29.21
CA SER A 83 -4.08 -1.51 -30.59
C SER A 83 -3.06 -2.34 -31.34
N LYS A 84 -3.58 -3.35 -32.05
CA LYS A 84 -2.93 -3.99 -33.19
C LYS A 84 -2.78 -2.98 -34.32
#